data_AF-A0A7Y7LC04-F1
#
_entry.id   AF-A0A7Y7LC04-F1
#
_cell.length_a   1.000
_cell.length_b   1.000
_cell.length_c   1.000
_cell.angle_alpha   90.00
_cell.angle_beta   90.00
_cell.angle_gamma   90.00
#
_symmetry.space_group_name_H-M   'P 1'
#
loop_
_entity.id
_entity.type
_entity.pdbx_description
1 polymer ?
#
loop_
_entity_poly.entity_id
_entity_poly.type
_entity_poly.pdbx_seq_one_letter_code
_entity_poly.pdbx_strand_id
1 'polypeptide(L)'
;MDDILRIDNVLKWGRRTLTLIPGFSVIFTNLWLPKEISHSLVGGILEAVGIMTLIIFEINKKKSRSNKTKSNKNKAIGFLAAFLLVLFGYIGMYDSQVIYSSKYEITILFPFWNNNELEFMIAKSQGTENAITNYGPEAVRMAIQRDATKISNTKIIFMLTYLCIFEMLIIAFSYIGIDLEKSVKKSR
;
A
#
# COMPACT_ATOMS: atom_id res chain seq x y z
N MET A 1 -10.70 17.74 -35.04
CA MET A 1 -10.01 18.64 -34.11
C MET A 1 -10.57 18.49 -32.69
N ASP A 2 -11.89 18.27 -32.54
CA ASP A 2 -12.55 18.06 -31.24
C ASP A 2 -12.18 16.76 -30.50
N ASP A 3 -11.95 15.65 -31.20
CA ASP A 3 -11.58 14.37 -30.55
C ASP A 3 -10.22 14.42 -29.85
N ILE A 4 -9.29 15.22 -30.36
CA ILE A 4 -7.95 15.39 -29.81
C ILE A 4 -7.98 16.24 -28.53
N LEU A 5 -8.87 17.22 -28.46
CA LEU A 5 -9.14 18.04 -27.28
C LEU A 5 -9.83 17.24 -26.17
N ARG A 6 -10.70 16.30 -26.54
CA ARG A 6 -11.30 15.34 -25.60
C ARG A 6 -10.26 14.42 -24.96
N ILE A 7 -9.31 13.88 -25.74
CA ILE A 7 -8.28 12.96 -25.21
C ILE A 7 -7.36 13.64 -24.19
N ASP A 8 -6.89 14.86 -24.44
CA ASP A 8 -6.03 15.61 -23.50
C ASP A 8 -6.75 15.90 -22.17
N ASN A 9 -8.05 16.23 -22.23
CA ASN A 9 -8.86 16.47 -21.04
C ASN A 9 -9.16 15.17 -20.28
N VAL A 10 -9.43 14.06 -20.98
CA VAL A 10 -9.65 12.74 -20.38
C VAL A 10 -8.38 12.21 -19.72
N LEU A 11 -7.19 12.42 -20.31
CA LEU A 11 -5.91 12.04 -19.71
C LEU A 11 -5.55 12.88 -18.49
N LYS A 12 -5.83 14.19 -18.51
CA LYS A 12 -5.68 15.08 -17.35
C LYS A 12 -6.64 14.71 -16.23
N TRP A 13 -7.89 14.39 -16.57
CA TRP A 13 -8.87 13.91 -15.61
C TRP A 13 -8.46 12.55 -15.05
N GLY A 14 -8.16 11.57 -15.88
CA GLY A 14 -7.73 10.23 -15.47
C GLY A 14 -6.53 10.25 -14.53
N ARG A 15 -5.53 11.11 -14.77
CA ARG A 15 -4.40 11.30 -13.84
C ARG A 15 -4.81 11.85 -12.47
N ARG A 16 -5.83 12.71 -12.39
CA ARG A 16 -6.33 13.29 -11.13
C ARG A 16 -7.26 12.33 -10.41
N THR A 17 -8.12 11.62 -11.15
CA THR A 17 -9.07 10.66 -10.60
C THR A 17 -8.37 9.40 -10.11
N LEU A 18 -7.34 8.89 -10.82
CA LEU A 18 -6.56 7.72 -10.39
C LEU A 18 -5.78 7.92 -9.09
N THR A 19 -5.52 9.16 -8.67
CA THR A 19 -4.92 9.45 -7.36
C THR A 19 -5.90 9.38 -6.20
N LEU A 20 -7.18 9.69 -6.46
CA LEU A 20 -8.23 9.70 -5.44
C LEU A 20 -8.91 8.33 -5.29
N ILE A 21 -8.79 7.45 -6.29
CA ILE A 21 -9.43 6.13 -6.25
C ILE A 21 -8.80 5.22 -5.17
N PRO A 22 -7.47 5.19 -4.97
CA PRO A 22 -6.84 4.33 -3.99
C PRO A 22 -7.30 4.56 -2.54
N GLY A 23 -7.20 5.77 -1.99
CA GLY A 23 -7.54 6.01 -0.59
C GLY A 23 -9.04 5.87 -0.33
N PHE A 24 -9.88 6.28 -1.29
CA PHE A 24 -11.32 5.99 -1.23
C PHE A 24 -11.62 4.48 -1.29
N SER A 25 -10.93 3.73 -2.15
CA SER A 25 -11.13 2.28 -2.24
C SER A 25 -10.79 1.60 -0.91
N VAL A 26 -9.74 2.05 -0.22
CA VAL A 26 -9.33 1.53 1.10
C VAL A 26 -10.40 1.74 2.16
N ILE A 27 -11.02 2.92 2.19
CA ILE A 27 -12.08 3.27 3.14
C ILE A 27 -13.32 2.38 2.95
N PHE A 28 -13.67 2.07 1.70
CA PHE A 28 -14.91 1.33 1.39
C PHE A 28 -14.75 -0.18 1.33
N THR A 29 -13.60 -0.67 0.89
CA THR A 29 -13.43 -2.10 0.56
C THR A 29 -12.72 -2.90 1.63
N ASN A 30 -12.23 -2.25 2.70
CA ASN A 30 -11.43 -2.88 3.77
C ASN A 30 -10.28 -3.72 3.19
N LEU A 31 -9.71 -3.30 2.04
CA LEU A 31 -8.87 -4.18 1.23
C LEU A 31 -7.55 -4.44 1.95
N TRP A 32 -7.46 -5.63 2.54
CA TRP A 32 -6.23 -6.23 3.05
C TRP A 32 -5.51 -5.41 4.12
N LEU A 33 -6.22 -4.56 4.88
CA LEU A 33 -5.69 -3.90 6.08
C LEU A 33 -6.07 -4.71 7.33
N PRO A 34 -5.13 -4.91 8.28
CA PRO A 34 -5.48 -5.48 9.58
C PRO A 34 -6.56 -4.65 10.28
N LYS A 35 -7.54 -5.32 10.89
CA LYS A 35 -8.70 -4.67 11.55
C LYS A 35 -8.29 -3.72 12.69
N GLU A 36 -7.09 -3.93 13.24
CA GLU A 36 -6.51 -3.15 14.33
C GLU A 36 -5.89 -1.82 13.87
N ILE A 37 -5.88 -1.53 12.56
CA ILE A 37 -5.41 -0.29 11.96
C ILE A 37 -6.61 0.54 11.49
N SER A 38 -6.63 1.83 11.82
CA SER A 38 -7.72 2.73 11.40
C SER A 38 -7.71 2.93 9.88
N HIS A 39 -8.73 2.40 9.19
CA HIS A 39 -8.86 2.53 7.74
C HIS A 39 -9.03 3.98 7.28
N SER A 40 -9.73 4.81 8.07
CA SER A 40 -9.89 6.23 7.76
C SER A 40 -8.58 7.00 7.86
N LEU A 41 -7.75 6.68 8.86
CA LEU A 41 -6.41 7.26 9.01
C LEU A 41 -5.53 6.87 7.82
N VAL A 42 -5.49 5.58 7.48
CA VAL A 42 -4.68 5.08 6.35
C VAL A 42 -5.15 5.67 5.02
N GLY A 43 -6.47 5.69 4.78
CA GLY A 43 -7.04 6.34 3.60
C GLY A 43 -6.66 7.81 3.50
N GLY A 44 -6.77 8.57 4.59
CA GLY A 44 -6.36 9.97 4.63
C GLY A 44 -4.86 10.19 4.35
N ILE A 45 -3.99 9.35 4.93
CA ILE A 45 -2.54 9.39 4.68
C ILE A 45 -2.24 9.07 3.21
N LEU A 46 -2.86 8.02 2.66
CA LEU A 46 -2.69 7.62 1.25
C LEU A 46 -3.05 8.75 0.29
N GLU A 47 -4.20 9.40 0.50
CA GLU A 47 -4.63 10.52 -0.31
C GLU A 47 -3.67 11.72 -0.20
N ALA A 48 -3.29 12.08 1.02
CA ALA A 48 -2.38 13.20 1.25
C ALA A 48 -1.01 12.99 0.58
N VAL A 49 -0.44 11.80 0.75
CA VAL A 49 0.85 11.44 0.15
C VAL A 49 0.72 11.32 -1.37
N GLY A 50 -0.35 10.72 -1.89
CA GLY A 50 -0.60 10.63 -3.33
C GLY A 50 -0.70 12.01 -4.00
N ILE A 51 -1.42 12.94 -3.39
CA ILE A 51 -1.51 14.34 -3.85
C ILE A 51 -0.14 15.01 -3.80
N MET A 52 0.61 14.84 -2.70
CA MET A 52 1.95 15.40 -2.55
C MET A 52 2.90 14.88 -3.64
N THR A 53 2.89 13.58 -3.91
CA THR A 53 3.72 12.93 -4.93
C THR A 53 3.38 13.45 -6.33
N LEU A 54 2.10 13.70 -6.64
CA LEU A 54 1.72 14.35 -7.90
C LEU A 54 2.21 15.80 -8.01
N ILE A 55 2.12 16.59 -6.93
CA ILE A 55 2.61 17.98 -6.92
C ILE A 55 4.12 17.99 -7.20
N ILE A 56 4.88 17.16 -6.48
CA ILE A 56 6.33 17.02 -6.68
C ILE A 56 6.63 16.59 -8.12
N PHE A 57 5.85 15.66 -8.66
CA PHE A 57 6.03 15.19 -10.03
C PHE A 57 5.75 16.30 -11.06
N GLU A 58 4.69 17.10 -10.89
CA GLU A 58 4.33 18.17 -11.83
C GLU A 58 5.36 19.31 -11.79
N ILE A 59 5.89 19.66 -10.61
CA ILE A 59 7.01 20.62 -10.48
C ILE A 59 8.24 20.12 -11.25
N ASN A 60 8.57 18.83 -11.09
CA ASN A 60 9.74 18.22 -11.75
C ASN A 60 9.50 17.85 -13.23
N LYS A 61 8.28 17.96 -13.72
CA LYS A 61 7.90 17.56 -15.08
C LYS A 61 8.68 18.31 -16.15
N LYS A 62 8.99 19.60 -15.92
CA LYS A 62 9.81 20.41 -16.86
C LYS A 62 11.19 19.80 -17.09
N LYS A 63 11.85 19.35 -16.02
CA LYS A 63 13.15 18.65 -16.07
C LYS A 63 13.02 17.29 -16.76
N SER A 64 11.94 16.55 -16.48
CA SER A 64 11.71 15.22 -17.07
C SER A 64 11.27 15.25 -18.55
N ARG A 65 10.76 16.38 -19.05
CA ARG A 65 10.44 16.55 -20.47
C ARG A 65 11.68 16.64 -21.35
N SER A 66 12.81 17.14 -20.85
CA SER A 66 14.08 17.20 -21.57
C SER A 66 14.67 15.81 -21.86
N ASN A 67 14.42 14.83 -20.98
CA ASN A 67 14.96 13.48 -21.14
C ASN A 67 14.32 12.68 -22.30
N LYS A 68 15.10 11.82 -22.94
CA LYS A 68 14.67 10.93 -24.03
C LYS A 68 13.50 10.03 -23.59
N THR A 69 12.50 9.85 -24.44
CA THR A 69 11.29 9.02 -24.22
C THR A 69 11.60 7.60 -23.73
N LYS A 70 12.61 6.94 -24.33
CA LYS A 70 13.09 5.61 -23.89
C LYS A 70 13.48 5.56 -22.39
N SER A 71 14.01 6.65 -21.83
CA SER A 71 14.39 6.71 -20.41
C SER A 71 13.17 6.73 -19.48
N ASN A 72 12.09 7.39 -19.88
CA ASN A 72 10.86 7.45 -19.07
C ASN A 72 10.12 6.11 -19.06
N LYS A 73 10.09 5.40 -20.20
CA LYS A 73 9.49 4.05 -20.27
C LYS A 73 10.22 3.06 -19.37
N ASN A 74 11.56 3.06 -19.38
CA ASN A 74 12.34 2.18 -18.50
C ASN A 74 12.10 2.49 -17.01
N LYS A 75 11.99 3.78 -16.64
CA LYS A 75 11.63 4.18 -15.27
C LYS A 75 10.25 3.67 -14.88
N ALA A 76 9.25 3.85 -15.75
CA ALA A 76 7.90 3.36 -15.50
C ALA A 76 7.87 1.84 -15.27
N ILE A 77 8.58 1.08 -16.11
CA ILE A 77 8.71 -0.38 -15.94
C ILE A 77 9.39 -0.73 -14.62
N GLY A 78 10.47 -0.01 -14.25
CA GLY A 78 11.14 -0.19 -12.97
C GLY A 78 10.21 0.03 -11.77
N PHE A 79 9.41 1.09 -11.79
CA PHE A 79 8.42 1.36 -10.74
C PHE A 79 7.27 0.35 -10.72
N LEU A 80 6.84 -0.17 -11.87
CA LEU A 80 5.86 -1.27 -11.92
C LEU A 80 6.43 -2.56 -11.34
N ALA A 81 7.68 -2.90 -11.64
CA ALA A 81 8.35 -4.06 -11.06
C ALA A 81 8.51 -3.89 -9.54
N ALA A 82 8.90 -2.70 -9.07
CA ALA A 82 8.97 -2.39 -7.64
C ALA A 82 7.60 -2.49 -6.96
N PHE A 83 6.53 -1.99 -7.59
CA PHE A 83 5.16 -2.15 -7.11
C PHE A 83 4.81 -3.63 -6.90
N LEU A 84 5.07 -4.50 -7.89
CA LEU A 84 4.79 -5.93 -7.77
C LEU A 84 5.59 -6.56 -6.63
N LEU A 85 6.87 -6.23 -6.51
CA LEU A 85 7.73 -6.75 -5.44
C LEU A 85 7.19 -6.35 -4.06
N VAL A 86 6.86 -5.08 -3.86
CA VAL A 86 6.32 -4.58 -2.58
C VAL A 86 4.95 -5.20 -2.31
N LEU A 87 4.10 -5.36 -3.33
CA LEU A 87 2.79 -6.01 -3.19
C LEU A 87 2.92 -7.47 -2.74
N PHE A 88 3.80 -8.27 -3.35
CA PHE A 88 4.01 -9.65 -2.93
C PHE A 88 4.63 -9.72 -1.52
N GLY A 89 5.56 -8.82 -1.20
CA GLY A 89 6.10 -8.69 0.15
C GLY A 89 5.00 -8.40 1.18
N TYR A 90 4.10 -7.48 0.85
CA TYR A 90 2.94 -7.15 1.69
C TYR A 90 2.00 -8.33 1.88
N ILE A 91 1.70 -9.08 0.82
CA ILE A 91 0.86 -10.28 0.91
C ILE A 91 1.50 -11.31 1.86
N GLY A 92 2.79 -11.57 1.72
CA GLY A 92 3.49 -12.50 2.63
C GLY A 92 3.55 -12.00 4.09
N MET A 93 3.71 -10.69 4.29
CA MET A 93 3.61 -10.08 5.62
C MET A 93 2.20 -10.25 6.20
N TYR A 94 1.16 -9.99 5.42
CA TYR A 94 -0.22 -10.14 5.84
C TYR A 94 -0.53 -11.59 6.22
N ASP A 95 -0.18 -12.55 5.36
CA ASP A 95 -0.38 -13.98 5.60
C ASP A 95 0.33 -14.48 6.87
N SER A 96 1.56 -14.02 7.10
CA SER A 96 2.35 -14.45 8.28
C SER A 96 1.90 -13.82 9.60
N GLN A 97 1.37 -12.59 9.59
CA GLN A 97 1.06 -11.85 10.83
C GLN A 97 -0.43 -11.72 11.13
N VAL A 98 -1.30 -11.84 10.14
CA VAL A 98 -2.75 -11.68 10.32
C VAL A 98 -3.38 -13.06 10.39
N ILE A 99 -3.60 -13.54 11.62
CA ILE A 99 -4.08 -14.90 11.86
C ILE A 99 -5.59 -14.87 12.06
N TYR A 100 -6.31 -15.63 11.23
CA TYR A 100 -7.72 -15.89 11.40
C TYR A 100 -7.92 -17.16 12.25
N SER A 101 -8.69 -17.05 13.32
CA SER A 101 -9.08 -18.20 14.14
C SER A 101 -10.49 -18.63 13.76
N SER A 102 -10.60 -19.82 13.15
CA SER A 102 -11.87 -20.41 12.75
C SER A 102 -12.82 -20.63 13.94
N LYS A 103 -12.28 -21.07 15.09
CA LYS A 103 -13.06 -21.34 16.32
C LYS A 103 -13.77 -20.12 16.91
N TYR A 104 -13.14 -18.95 16.82
CA TYR A 104 -13.64 -17.71 17.42
C TYR A 104 -14.17 -16.72 16.37
N GLU A 105 -14.04 -17.03 15.08
CA GLU A 105 -14.39 -16.17 13.94
C GLU A 105 -13.76 -14.77 13.99
N ILE A 106 -12.58 -14.67 14.59
CA ILE A 106 -11.84 -13.40 14.73
C ILE A 106 -10.53 -13.44 13.96
N THR A 107 -10.06 -12.24 13.65
CA THR A 107 -8.72 -11.99 13.11
C THR A 107 -7.90 -11.31 14.19
N ILE A 108 -6.64 -11.72 14.36
CA ILE A 108 -5.69 -11.10 15.28
C ILE A 108 -4.40 -10.77 14.51
N LEU A 109 -3.97 -9.51 14.61
CA LEU A 109 -2.64 -9.08 14.15
C LEU A 109 -1.57 -9.43 15.19
N PHE A 110 -0.64 -10.30 14.82
CA PHE A 110 0.57 -10.60 15.57
C PHE A 110 1.69 -9.61 15.25
N PRO A 111 2.59 -9.33 16.19
CA PRO A 111 3.75 -8.50 15.94
C PRO A 111 4.83 -9.28 15.17
N PHE A 112 5.59 -8.61 14.31
CA PHE A 112 6.76 -9.23 13.63
C PHE A 112 7.79 -9.78 14.61
N TRP A 113 7.91 -9.13 15.76
CA TRP A 113 8.73 -9.58 16.87
C TRP A 113 7.83 -9.91 18.03
N ASN A 114 7.85 -11.15 18.47
CA ASN A 114 7.11 -11.58 19.66
C ASN A 114 7.84 -11.13 20.93
N ASN A 115 7.10 -10.96 22.02
CA ASN A 115 7.71 -10.92 23.35
C ASN A 115 7.81 -12.34 23.92
N ASN A 116 8.58 -12.50 24.99
CA ASN A 116 8.90 -13.81 25.55
C ASN A 116 7.64 -14.61 25.95
N GLU A 117 6.59 -13.92 26.43
CA GLU A 117 5.33 -14.56 26.83
C GLU A 117 4.57 -15.07 25.61
N LEU A 118 4.41 -14.22 24.58
CA LEU A 118 3.74 -14.60 23.34
C LEU A 118 4.50 -15.72 22.62
N GLU A 119 5.83 -15.65 22.59
CA GLU A 119 6.69 -16.68 22.03
C GLU A 119 6.53 -18.02 22.78
N PHE A 120 6.47 -17.99 24.11
CA PHE A 120 6.19 -19.17 24.92
C PHE A 120 4.80 -19.76 24.62
N MET A 121 3.76 -18.93 24.50
CA MET A 121 2.40 -19.39 24.17
C MET A 121 2.35 -20.06 22.79
N ILE A 122 3.02 -19.46 21.80
CA ILE A 122 3.11 -19.99 20.43
C ILE A 122 3.88 -21.31 20.42
N ALA A 123 5.05 -21.36 21.07
CA ALA A 123 5.87 -22.56 21.13
C ALA A 123 5.14 -23.72 21.83
N LYS A 124 4.49 -23.44 22.97
CA LYS A 124 3.72 -24.45 23.72
C LYS A 124 2.50 -24.96 22.96
N SER A 125 1.90 -24.13 22.10
CA SER A 125 0.75 -24.50 21.27
C SER A 125 1.14 -25.02 19.88
N GLN A 126 2.44 -25.04 19.55
CA GLN A 126 2.96 -25.43 18.24
C GLN A 126 2.36 -24.62 17.07
N GLY A 127 2.10 -23.32 17.29
CA GLY A 127 1.57 -22.43 16.25
C GLY A 127 0.77 -21.26 16.79
N THR A 128 0.65 -20.20 15.99
CA THR A 128 -0.09 -18.98 16.32
C THR A 128 -1.60 -19.22 16.40
N GLU A 129 -2.19 -19.92 15.43
CA GLU A 129 -3.62 -20.27 15.45
C GLU A 129 -3.96 -21.17 16.65
N ASN A 130 -3.10 -22.15 16.94
CA ASN A 130 -3.26 -23.04 18.09
C ASN A 130 -3.14 -22.29 19.42
N ALA A 131 -2.28 -21.27 19.50
CA ALA A 131 -2.17 -20.43 20.69
C ALA A 131 -3.48 -19.69 20.97
N ILE A 132 -4.15 -19.17 19.95
CA ILE A 132 -5.49 -18.57 20.09
C ILE A 132 -6.49 -19.61 20.56
N THR A 133 -6.45 -20.81 19.98
CA THR A 133 -7.38 -21.91 20.28
C THR A 133 -7.25 -22.43 21.72
N ASN A 134 -6.02 -22.52 22.23
CA ASN A 134 -5.68 -23.08 23.54
C ASN A 134 -5.83 -22.08 24.69
N TYR A 135 -5.36 -20.83 24.50
CA TYR A 135 -5.36 -19.82 25.56
C TYR A 135 -6.56 -18.87 25.49
N GLY A 136 -7.25 -18.85 24.36
CA GLY A 136 -8.32 -17.91 24.08
C GLY A 136 -7.79 -16.59 23.52
N PRO A 137 -8.65 -15.86 22.78
CA PRO A 137 -8.23 -14.70 22.01
C PRO A 137 -7.84 -13.50 22.87
N GLU A 138 -8.51 -13.29 24.00
CA GLU A 138 -8.21 -12.18 24.91
C GLU A 138 -6.87 -12.38 25.63
N ALA A 139 -6.52 -13.61 26.02
CA ALA A 139 -5.22 -13.91 26.60
C ALA A 139 -4.07 -13.62 25.61
N VAL A 140 -4.25 -14.02 24.34
CA VAL A 140 -3.28 -13.73 23.27
C VAL A 140 -3.19 -12.22 23.01
N ARG A 141 -4.31 -11.50 22.97
CA ARG A 141 -4.32 -10.04 22.80
C ARG A 141 -3.61 -9.32 23.95
N MET A 142 -3.85 -9.74 25.19
CA MET A 142 -3.14 -9.20 26.36
C MET A 142 -1.64 -9.46 26.27
N ALA A 143 -1.22 -10.68 25.88
CA ALA A 143 0.18 -11.00 25.67
C ALA A 143 0.80 -10.13 24.57
N ILE A 144 0.10 -9.90 23.45
CA ILE A 144 0.55 -8.98 22.38
C ILE A 144 0.69 -7.54 22.91
N GLN A 145 -0.30 -7.05 23.66
CA GLN A 145 -0.34 -5.67 24.15
C GLN A 145 0.63 -5.40 25.30
N ARG A 146 1.15 -6.45 25.95
CA ARG A 146 2.15 -6.32 27.02
C ARG A 146 3.42 -5.59 26.57
N ASP A 147 3.76 -5.69 25.28
CA ASP A 147 4.77 -4.86 24.64
C ASP A 147 4.15 -4.05 23.50
N ALA A 148 3.54 -2.92 23.87
CA ALA A 148 2.86 -2.02 22.95
C ALA A 148 3.77 -1.51 21.81
N THR A 149 5.09 -1.44 22.04
CA THR A 149 6.05 -0.97 21.03
C THR A 149 6.15 -1.95 19.87
N LYS A 150 6.21 -3.25 20.14
CA LYS A 150 6.33 -4.29 19.10
C LYS A 150 5.13 -4.32 18.16
N ILE A 151 3.92 -4.25 18.72
CA ILE A 151 2.70 -4.21 17.92
C ILE A 151 2.53 -2.87 17.19
N SER A 152 2.92 -1.74 17.82
CA SER A 152 2.91 -0.43 17.18
C SER A 152 3.85 -0.38 15.96
N ASN A 153 5.09 -0.87 16.12
CA ASN A 153 6.06 -0.98 15.03
C ASN A 153 5.52 -1.84 13.88
N THR A 154 4.86 -2.95 14.20
CA THR A 154 4.23 -3.81 13.19
C THR A 154 3.16 -3.05 12.41
N LYS A 155 2.26 -2.32 13.09
CA LYS A 155 1.26 -1.48 12.42
C LYS A 155 1.91 -0.41 11.53
N ILE A 156 2.96 0.25 12.00
CA ILE A 156 3.70 1.25 11.22
C ILE A 156 4.31 0.62 9.96
N ILE A 157 4.93 -0.55 10.09
CA ILE A 157 5.51 -1.28 8.96
C ILE A 157 4.40 -1.61 7.94
N PHE A 158 3.26 -2.17 8.38
CA PHE A 158 2.12 -2.43 7.49
C PHE A 158 1.65 -1.17 6.77
N MET A 159 1.47 -0.06 7.50
CA MET A 159 1.02 1.20 6.91
C MET A 159 2.03 1.75 5.88
N LEU A 160 3.33 1.73 6.19
CA LEU A 160 4.38 2.21 5.29
C LEU A 160 4.50 1.33 4.05
N THR A 161 4.50 0.00 4.20
CA THR A 161 4.55 -0.91 3.07
C THR A 161 3.32 -0.72 2.18
N TYR A 162 2.13 -0.60 2.78
CA TYR A 162 0.90 -0.33 2.05
C TYR A 162 0.97 0.99 1.28
N LEU A 163 1.46 2.06 1.91
CA LEU A 163 1.71 3.35 1.27
C LEU A 163 2.66 3.23 0.07
N CYS A 164 3.76 2.51 0.23
CA CYS A 164 4.74 2.29 -0.84
C CYS A 164 4.13 1.59 -2.06
N ILE A 165 3.19 0.65 -1.88
CA ILE A 165 2.49 0.00 -3.01
C ILE A 165 1.85 1.05 -3.91
N PHE A 166 1.06 1.95 -3.32
CA PHE A 166 0.34 2.97 -4.09
C PHE A 166 1.29 4.03 -4.65
N GLU A 167 2.30 4.45 -3.91
CA GLU A 167 3.29 5.42 -4.39
C GLU A 167 4.01 4.93 -5.65
N MET A 168 4.48 3.68 -5.66
CA MET A 168 5.18 3.10 -6.80
C MET A 168 4.27 3.07 -8.04
N LEU A 169 2.98 2.76 -7.84
CA LEU A 169 1.98 2.77 -8.91
C LEU A 169 1.72 4.18 -9.46
N ILE A 170 1.54 5.17 -8.58
CA ILE A 170 1.33 6.58 -8.94
C ILE A 170 2.53 7.10 -9.73
N ILE A 171 3.75 6.82 -9.29
CA ILE A 171 4.98 7.25 -9.98
C ILE A 171 5.10 6.57 -11.34
N ALA A 172 4.82 5.27 -11.44
CA ALA A 172 4.85 4.54 -12.72
C ALA A 172 3.90 5.16 -13.75
N PHE A 173 2.63 5.37 -13.39
CA PHE A 173 1.65 6.01 -14.27
C PHE A 173 2.00 7.47 -14.57
N SER A 174 2.63 8.16 -13.63
CA SER A 174 3.12 9.51 -13.85
C SER A 174 4.17 9.54 -14.98
N TYR A 175 5.12 8.60 -15.02
CA TYR A 175 6.07 8.50 -16.12
C TYR A 175 5.43 8.12 -17.46
N ILE A 176 4.48 7.17 -17.46
CA ILE A 176 3.73 6.76 -18.65
C ILE A 176 2.97 7.95 -19.25
N GLY A 177 2.30 8.74 -18.40
CA GLY A 177 1.56 9.91 -18.85
C GLY A 177 2.42 10.99 -19.51
N ILE A 178 3.70 11.15 -19.13
CA ILE A 178 4.61 12.06 -19.83
C ILE A 178 4.92 11.55 -21.24
N ASP A 179 5.12 10.24 -21.40
CA ASP A 179 5.50 9.66 -22.69
C ASP A 179 4.35 9.77 -23.70
N LEU A 180 3.12 9.51 -23.26
CA LEU A 180 1.89 9.75 -24.02
C LEU A 180 1.72 11.23 -24.42
N GLU A 181 1.95 12.17 -23.50
CA GLU A 181 1.83 13.60 -23.83
C GLU A 181 2.86 14.03 -24.90
N LYS A 182 4.05 13.43 -24.88
CA LYS A 182 5.08 13.69 -25.90
C LYS A 182 4.72 13.09 -27.25
N SER A 183 4.19 11.87 -27.31
CA SER A 183 3.80 11.24 -28.57
C SER A 183 2.68 12.02 -29.27
N VAL A 184 1.68 12.49 -28.51
CA VAL A 184 0.57 13.31 -29.03
C VAL A 184 1.07 14.66 -29.58
N LYS A 185 2.05 15.30 -28.93
CA LYS A 185 2.64 16.55 -29.44
C LYS A 185 3.47 16.37 -30.70
N LYS A 186 4.08 15.20 -30.91
CA LYS A 186 4.86 14.91 -32.12
C LYS A 186 3.98 14.63 -33.35
N SER A 187 2.74 14.18 -33.12
CA SER A 187 1.75 13.96 -34.18
C SER A 187 0.93 15.19 -34.57
N ARG A 188 1.10 16.31 -33.84
CA ARG A 188 0.59 17.64 -34.21
C ARG A 188 1.66 18.40 -34.97
#